data_AF-A0A6M1LWY8-F1
#
_entry.id   AF-A0A6M1LWY8-F1
#
_cell.length_a   1.000
_cell.length_b   1.000
_cell.length_c   1.000
_cell.angle_alpha   90.00
_cell.angle_beta   90.00
_cell.angle_gamma   90.00
#
_symmetry.space_group_name_H-M   'P 1'
#
loop_
_entity.id
_entity.type
_entity.pdbx_description
1 polymer ?
#
loop_
_entity_poly.entity_id
_entity_poly.type
_entity_poly.pdbx_seq_one_letter_code
_entity_poly.pdbx_strand_id
1 'polypeptide(L)'
;MGDTLGEADLRAGIARGGTIENVVVVAYRDAGGGVEHVPYILPSWRRGYVAIALFRGPGVRAWRDLDRLRRFLRDDLGFGLPISLYDEGCPKLARFKSLLPAGATSSRVRTSDTTQPDGDDTETPAPG
;
A
#
# COMPACT_ATOMS: atom_id res chain seq x y z
N MET A 1 -16.57 2.64 3.18
CA MET A 1 -16.03 3.97 2.81
C MET A 1 -15.10 4.34 3.96
N GLY A 2 -13.78 4.45 3.85
CA GLY A 2 -12.87 4.37 2.73
C GLY A 2 -11.59 5.03 3.23
N ASP A 3 -10.56 4.27 3.55
CA ASP A 3 -9.41 4.83 4.28
C ASP A 3 -8.12 4.69 3.46
N THR A 4 -8.28 4.83 2.14
CA THR A 4 -7.17 5.01 1.22
C THR A 4 -7.04 6.48 0.89
N LEU A 5 -5.81 6.98 0.77
CA LEU A 5 -5.50 8.32 0.31
C LEU A 5 -4.66 8.24 -0.95
N GLY A 6 -5.05 8.97 -1.99
CA GLY A 6 -4.25 9.06 -3.21
C GLY A 6 -2.92 9.75 -2.95
N GLU A 7 -1.89 9.39 -3.71
CA GLU A 7 -0.56 10.02 -3.57
C GLU A 7 -0.64 11.54 -3.81
N ALA A 8 -1.45 12.00 -4.77
CA ALA A 8 -1.65 13.43 -5.03
C ALA A 8 -2.24 14.17 -3.82
N ASP A 9 -3.25 13.58 -3.16
CA ASP A 9 -3.86 14.17 -1.96
C ASP A 9 -2.91 14.15 -0.76
N LEU A 10 -2.09 13.10 -0.65
CA LEU A 10 -1.05 12.99 0.37
C LEU A 10 -0.02 14.11 0.19
N ARG A 11 0.49 14.29 -1.04
CA ARG A 11 1.42 15.38 -1.40
C ARG A 11 0.78 16.75 -1.19
N ALA A 12 -0.49 16.93 -1.55
CA ALA A 12 -1.21 18.19 -1.33
C ALA A 12 -1.42 18.50 0.17
N GLY A 13 -1.61 17.49 1.02
CA GLY A 13 -1.65 17.65 2.47
C GLY A 13 -0.33 18.15 3.04
N ILE A 14 0.78 17.52 2.62
CA ILE A 14 2.14 17.93 3.00
C ILE A 14 2.45 19.36 2.53
N ALA A 15 2.13 19.68 1.28
CA ALA A 15 2.35 21.00 0.70
C ALA A 15 1.58 22.12 1.44
N ARG A 16 0.48 21.78 2.13
CA ARG A 16 -0.29 22.71 2.98
C ARG A 16 0.24 22.80 4.42
N GLY A 17 1.42 22.27 4.71
CA GLY A 17 2.04 22.28 6.03
C GLY A 17 1.68 21.08 6.91
N GLY A 18 0.99 20.08 6.36
CA GLY A 18 0.73 18.83 7.06
C GLY A 18 2.00 18.00 7.26
N THR A 19 2.02 17.15 8.30
CA THR A 19 3.13 16.21 8.55
C THR A 19 2.64 14.77 8.66
N ILE A 20 3.54 13.82 8.42
CA ILE A 20 3.30 12.41 8.72
C ILE A 20 3.78 12.16 10.16
N GLU A 21 2.84 11.84 11.03
CA GLU A 21 3.09 11.65 12.46
C GLU A 21 3.60 10.24 12.77
N ASN A 22 3.14 9.24 12.01
CA ASN A 22 3.58 7.86 12.18
C ASN A 22 3.38 7.03 10.92
N VAL A 23 4.18 5.97 10.78
CA VAL A 23 4.05 4.96 9.73
C VAL A 23 4.13 3.56 10.32
N VAL A 24 3.11 2.77 10.02
CA VAL A 24 3.05 1.33 10.30
C VAL A 24 3.01 0.59 8.96
N VAL A 25 3.94 -0.31 8.74
CA VAL A 25 3.98 -1.20 7.57
C VAL A 25 3.50 -2.57 8.01
N VAL A 26 2.54 -3.13 7.28
CA VAL A 26 2.10 -4.53 7.44
C VAL A 26 2.64 -5.34 6.27
N ALA A 27 3.33 -6.43 6.58
CA ALA A 27 3.80 -7.41 5.60
C ALA A 27 2.77 -8.54 5.47
N TYR A 28 2.30 -8.76 4.24
CA TYR A 28 1.39 -9.85 3.86
C TYR A 28 2.19 -10.87 3.09
N ARG A 29 2.02 -12.14 3.43
CA ARG A 29 2.70 -13.24 2.73
C ARG A 29 1.70 -13.92 1.80
N ASP A 30 2.09 -14.09 0.55
CA ASP A 30 1.32 -14.89 -0.38
C ASP A 30 1.65 -16.38 -0.24
N ALA A 31 0.83 -17.24 -0.86
CA ALA A 31 1.01 -18.69 -0.82
C ALA A 31 2.29 -19.16 -1.55
N GLY A 32 2.85 -18.33 -2.44
CA GLY A 32 4.10 -18.58 -3.16
C GLY A 32 5.35 -18.14 -2.40
N GLY A 33 5.20 -17.60 -1.19
CA GLY A 33 6.31 -17.10 -0.37
C GLY A 33 6.75 -15.66 -0.69
N GLY A 34 6.04 -14.97 -1.59
CA GLY A 34 6.21 -13.55 -1.82
C GLY A 34 5.73 -12.73 -0.63
N VAL A 35 6.32 -11.55 -0.43
CA VAL A 35 5.94 -10.62 0.63
C VAL A 35 5.59 -9.28 0.03
N GLU A 36 4.40 -8.80 0.36
CA GLU A 36 3.93 -7.48 -0.02
C GLU A 36 3.77 -6.59 1.22
N HIS A 37 4.29 -5.37 1.13
CA HIS A 37 4.33 -4.42 2.22
C HIS A 37 3.33 -3.30 1.95
N VAL A 38 2.38 -3.10 2.87
CA VAL A 38 1.41 -1.99 2.79
C VAL A 38 1.71 -0.97 3.89
N PRO A 39 2.06 0.28 3.54
CA PRO A 39 2.20 1.35 4.49
C PRO A 39 0.83 1.92 4.88
N TYR A 40 0.64 2.04 6.18
CA TYR A 40 -0.42 2.80 6.82
C TYR A 40 0.20 4.04 7.45
N ILE A 41 -0.29 5.19 7.02
CA ILE A 41 0.25 6.50 7.34
C ILE A 41 -0.72 7.21 8.26
N LEU A 42 -0.22 7.85 9.32
CA LEU A 42 -0.99 8.76 10.17
C LEU A 42 -0.65 10.20 9.80
N PRO A 43 -1.43 10.85 8.90
CA PRO A 43 -1.23 12.24 8.55
C PRO A 43 -1.88 13.17 9.58
N SER A 44 -1.21 14.28 9.93
CA SER A 44 -1.70 15.23 10.95
C SER A 44 -3.01 15.94 10.60
N TRP A 45 -3.41 15.93 9.32
CA TRP A 45 -4.60 16.59 8.81
C TRP A 45 -5.79 15.65 8.57
N ARG A 46 -5.67 14.35 8.91
CA ARG A 46 -6.80 13.42 8.92
C ARG A 46 -6.81 12.61 10.20
N ARG A 47 -8.00 12.15 10.57
CA ARG A 47 -8.17 11.22 11.69
C ARG A 47 -7.82 9.81 11.24
N GLY A 48 -6.96 9.13 12.00
CA GLY A 48 -6.66 7.71 11.84
C GLY A 48 -5.62 7.41 10.76
N TYR A 49 -5.21 6.15 10.68
CA TYR A 49 -4.27 5.70 9.66
C TYR A 49 -4.98 5.51 8.33
N VAL A 50 -4.28 5.85 7.25
CA VAL A 50 -4.73 5.63 5.88
C VAL A 50 -3.71 4.83 5.10
N ALA A 51 -4.16 3.92 4.24
CA ALA A 51 -3.29 3.30 3.25
C ALA A 51 -3.14 4.21 2.03
N ILE A 52 -2.07 4.00 1.25
CA ILE A 52 -1.92 4.70 -0.03
C ILE A 52 -2.78 4.00 -1.09
N ALA A 53 -3.61 4.73 -1.81
CA ALA A 53 -4.42 4.20 -2.91
C ALA A 53 -3.54 3.86 -4.14
N LEU A 54 -3.98 2.91 -4.96
CA LEU A 54 -3.42 2.74 -6.31
C LEU A 54 -3.64 4.00 -7.15
N PHE A 55 -2.73 4.27 -8.08
CA PHE A 55 -2.84 5.41 -9.00
C PHE A 55 -4.06 5.30 -9.92
N ARG A 56 -4.45 4.08 -10.30
CA ARG A 56 -5.65 3.78 -11.08
C ARG A 56 -6.40 2.60 -10.48
N GLY A 57 -7.72 2.71 -10.45
CA GLY A 57 -8.61 1.66 -9.98
C GLY A 57 -8.72 1.55 -8.46
N PRO A 58 -9.64 0.70 -7.97
CA PRO A 58 -9.79 0.43 -6.56
C PRO A 58 -8.64 -0.44 -6.03
N GLY A 59 -8.03 -0.04 -4.92
CA GLY A 59 -7.03 -0.85 -4.24
C GLY A 59 -6.07 -0.03 -3.40
N VAL A 60 -5.21 -0.74 -2.67
CA VAL A 60 -4.09 -0.15 -1.94
C VAL A 60 -2.80 -0.45 -2.68
N ARG A 61 -1.90 0.51 -2.68
CA ARG A 61 -0.55 0.31 -3.20
C ARG A 61 0.22 -0.59 -2.23
N ALA A 62 0.86 -1.60 -2.78
CA ALA A 62 1.72 -2.52 -2.06
C ALA A 62 3.13 -2.50 -2.66
N TRP A 63 4.12 -2.82 -1.85
CA TRP A 63 5.53 -2.81 -2.24
C TRP A 63 6.17 -4.17 -1.95
N ARG A 64 6.77 -4.80 -2.96
CA ARG A 64 7.58 -6.02 -2.77
C ARG A 64 8.99 -5.71 -2.27
N ASP A 65 9.50 -4.54 -2.64
CA ASP A 65 10.83 -4.05 -2.29
C ASP A 65 10.73 -3.05 -1.14
N LEU A 66 11.23 -3.45 0.03
CA LEU A 66 11.19 -2.64 1.25
C LEU A 66 12.10 -1.41 1.16
N ASP A 67 13.20 -1.47 0.40
CA ASP A 67 14.09 -0.33 0.20
C ASP A 67 13.42 0.73 -0.66
N ARG A 68 12.67 0.33 -1.69
CA ARG A 68 11.83 1.26 -2.48
C ARG A 68 10.75 1.89 -1.65
N LEU A 69 10.07 1.12 -0.79
CA LEU A 69 9.08 1.68 0.13
C LEU A 69 9.74 2.67 1.10
N ARG A 70 10.89 2.31 1.68
CA ARG A 70 11.63 3.18 2.58
C ARG A 70 12.02 4.49 1.89
N ARG A 71 12.62 4.43 0.69
CA ARG A 71 12.99 5.64 -0.08
C ARG A 71 11.76 6.51 -0.35
N PHE A 72 10.65 5.91 -0.78
CA PHE A 72 9.41 6.66 -0.97
C PHE A 72 8.93 7.36 0.33
N LEU A 73 8.93 6.66 1.46
CA LEU A 73 8.52 7.28 2.74
C LEU A 73 9.49 8.40 3.18
N ARG A 74 10.79 8.23 2.98
CA ARG A 74 11.83 9.18 3.41
C ARG A 74 11.95 10.37 2.47
N ASP A 75 12.16 10.08 1.19
CA ASP A 75 12.61 11.03 0.19
C ASP A 75 11.42 11.76 -0.43
N ASP A 76 10.33 11.03 -0.73
CA ASP A 76 9.17 11.61 -1.40
C ASP A 76 8.17 12.24 -0.42
N LEU A 77 8.05 11.67 0.78
CA LEU A 77 7.07 12.12 1.78
C LEU A 77 7.70 12.82 2.99
N GLY A 78 9.03 12.85 3.10
CA GLY A 78 9.73 13.54 4.18
C GLY A 78 9.57 12.91 5.56
N PHE A 79 9.21 11.63 5.67
CA PHE A 79 9.00 10.99 6.97
C PHE A 79 10.34 10.73 7.69
N GLY A 80 10.61 11.45 8.77
CA GLY A 80 11.88 11.38 9.53
C GLY A 80 11.92 10.34 10.66
N LEU A 81 10.78 9.83 11.12
CA LEU A 81 10.69 8.99 12.33
C LEU A 81 10.91 7.49 12.05
N PRO A 82 11.06 6.62 13.06
CA PRO A 82 11.13 5.17 12.87
C PRO A 82 9.90 4.62 12.14
N ILE A 83 10.12 3.66 11.23
CA ILE A 83 9.06 2.95 10.51
C ILE A 83 8.84 1.62 11.23
N SER A 84 7.64 1.39 11.76
CA SER A 84 7.31 0.11 12.39
C SER A 84 6.89 -0.92 11.34
N LEU A 85 7.48 -2.11 11.37
CA LEU A 85 7.13 -3.23 10.49
C LEU A 85 6.54 -4.38 11.32
N TYR A 86 5.41 -4.95 10.87
CA TYR A 86 4.79 -6.12 11.47
C TYR A 86 4.35 -7.10 10.40
N ASP A 87 4.48 -8.40 10.66
CA ASP A 87 3.76 -9.41 9.89
C ASP A 87 2.24 -9.28 10.13
N GLU A 88 1.45 -9.66 9.14
CA GLU A 88 0.01 -9.82 9.30
C GLU A 88 -0.34 -10.73 10.48
N GLY A 89 -1.42 -10.42 11.19
CA GLY A 89 -1.83 -11.19 12.38
C GLY A 89 -0.97 -10.94 13.64
N CYS A 90 0.10 -10.14 13.58
CA CYS A 90 0.89 -9.80 14.76
C CYS A 90 -0.01 -9.21 15.87
N PRO A 91 0.01 -9.75 17.11
CA PRO A 91 -0.83 -9.25 18.21
C PRO A 91 -0.59 -7.77 18.52
N LYS A 92 0.63 -7.27 18.27
CA LYS A 92 0.98 -5.85 18.44
C LYS A 92 0.21 -4.93 17.49
N LEU A 93 -0.38 -5.44 16.40
CA LEU A 93 -1.26 -4.67 15.53
C LEU A 93 -2.61 -4.37 16.20
N ALA A 94 -3.02 -5.15 17.21
CA ALA A 94 -4.27 -4.92 17.93
C ALA A 94 -4.33 -3.53 18.60
N ARG A 95 -3.18 -2.98 19.02
CA ARG A 95 -3.12 -1.62 19.59
C ARG A 95 -3.40 -0.51 18.58
N PHE A 96 -3.35 -0.83 17.29
CA PHE A 96 -3.66 0.10 16.20
C PHE A 96 -5.03 -0.19 15.57
N LYS A 97 -5.74 -1.25 16.00
CA LYS A 97 -7.02 -1.71 15.38
C LYS A 97 -8.14 -0.67 15.39
N SER A 98 -8.15 0.28 16.32
CA SER A 98 -9.13 1.38 16.33
C SER A 98 -8.81 2.48 15.32
N LEU A 99 -7.61 2.47 14.73
CA LEU A 99 -7.10 3.51 13.84
C LEU A 99 -6.68 2.98 12.47
N LEU A 100 -6.44 1.66 12.33
CA LEU A 100 -6.20 1.01 11.05
C LEU A 100 -7.53 0.70 10.34
N PRO A 101 -7.59 0.83 9.01
CA PRO A 101 -8.77 0.43 8.24
C PRO A 101 -9.12 -1.03 8.52
N ALA A 102 -10.40 -1.40 8.58
CA ALA A 102 -10.81 -2.78 8.87
C ALA A 102 -10.19 -3.84 7.93
N GLY A 103 -9.84 -3.45 6.70
CA GLY A 103 -9.14 -4.32 5.73
C GLY A 103 -7.63 -4.46 5.96
N ALA A 104 -7.03 -3.63 6.82
CA ALA A 104 -5.59 -3.61 7.08
C ALA A 104 -5.07 -4.79 7.90
N THR A 105 -5.96 -5.55 8.52
CA THR A 105 -5.59 -6.74 9.30
C THR A 105 -6.08 -8.02 8.66
N SER A 106 -6.51 -7.97 7.40
CA SER A 106 -7.00 -9.13 6.66
C SER A 106 -6.19 -9.32 5.38
N SER A 107 -5.81 -10.56 5.10
CA SER A 107 -5.10 -11.01 3.88
C SER A 107 -5.79 -10.58 2.56
N ARG A 108 -7.05 -10.11 2.60
CA ARG A 108 -7.74 -9.50 1.45
C ARG A 108 -7.36 -8.04 1.21
N VAL A 109 -6.07 -7.71 1.26
CA VAL A 109 -5.61 -6.57 0.47
C VAL A 109 -5.93 -6.95 -0.97
N ARG A 110 -6.99 -6.35 -1.54
CA ARG A 110 -7.32 -6.51 -2.95
C ARG A 110 -6.22 -5.85 -3.75
N THR A 111 -5.11 -6.57 -3.92
CA THR A 111 -4.35 -6.55 -5.16
C THR A 111 -5.38 -6.85 -6.23
N SER A 112 -5.67 -5.86 -7.06
CA SER A 112 -6.30 -6.12 -8.34
C SER A 112 -5.49 -7.24 -8.98
N ASP A 113 -6.09 -8.41 -9.12
CA ASP A 113 -5.64 -9.38 -10.10
C ASP A 113 -5.60 -8.62 -11.43
N THR A 114 -4.40 -8.19 -11.83
CA THR A 114 -4.14 -7.75 -13.20
C THR A 114 -3.33 -8.85 -13.82
N THR A 115 -4.02 -9.94 -14.15
CA THR A 115 -3.63 -10.73 -15.30
C THR A 115 -3.88 -9.88 -16.56
N GLN A 116 -2.81 -9.32 -17.11
CA GLN A 116 -2.72 -8.80 -18.48
C GLN A 116 -1.27 -9.14 -18.94
N PRO A 117 -1.00 -9.67 -20.15
CA PRO A 117 -1.56 -9.17 -21.41
C PRO A 117 -2.07 -10.18 -22.44
N ASP A 118 -2.95 -9.66 -23.31
CA ASP A 118 -3.13 -10.09 -24.69
C ASP A 118 -1.79 -10.33 -25.39
N GLY A 119 -1.72 -11.42 -26.16
CA GLY A 119 -0.74 -11.58 -27.22
C GLY A 119 -0.28 -13.02 -27.44
N ASP A 120 -0.98 -13.75 -28.31
CA ASP A 120 -0.32 -14.58 -29.32
C ASP A 120 -1.24 -14.75 -30.55
N ASP A 121 -1.28 -13.71 -31.38
CA ASP A 121 -1.67 -13.80 -32.80
C ASP A 121 -0.37 -13.95 -33.61
N THR A 122 0.09 -15.19 -33.75
CA THR A 122 1.09 -15.67 -34.73
C THR A 122 0.96 -17.20 -34.73
N GLU A 123 0.81 -17.98 -35.81
CA GLU A 123 1.17 -17.86 -37.22
C GLU A 123 0.54 -19.07 -37.99
N THR A 124 -0.12 -18.81 -39.15
CA THR A 124 -0.13 -19.49 -40.50
C THR A 124 0.09 -21.03 -40.62
N PRO A 125 -0.54 -21.85 -41.53
CA PRO A 125 -0.74 -21.63 -43.00
C PRO A 125 -2.03 -22.19 -43.67
N ALA A 126 -2.21 -21.85 -44.97
CA ALA A 126 -3.11 -22.51 -45.95
C ALA A 126 -2.75 -24.01 -46.12
N PRO A 127 -3.63 -24.94 -46.58
CA PRO A 127 -4.22 -24.92 -47.94
C PRO A 127 -5.63 -25.57 -48.09
N GLY A 128 -6.23 -25.45 -49.29
CA GLY A 128 -7.43 -26.18 -49.70
C GLY A 128 -8.14 -25.55 -50.89
#